data_AF-A0A9X3JI66-F1
#
_entry.id   AF-A0A9X3JI66-F1
#
_cell.length_a   1.000
_cell.length_b   1.000
_cell.length_c   1.000
_cell.angle_alpha   90.00
_cell.angle_beta   90.00
_cell.angle_gamma   90.00
#
_symmetry.space_group_name_H-M   'P 1'
#
loop_
_entity.id
_entity.type
_entity.pdbx_description
1 polymer ?
#
loop_
_entity_poly.entity_id
_entity_poly.type
_entity_poly.pdbx_seq_one_letter_code
_entity_poly.pdbx_strand_id
1 'polypeptide(L)'
;MALCGGAVSSLREQIAARPAADAAVLPGSLTAAAVALSLTAGLTALFARLGPVSATPAAVVWWLPLPAGRRGLLRGELRRAVGLAVAAALVVGVPVVLAWSRTPVGVLAGLAGGALLAVTAVAVLVVRQAGGGGRWVPAVAGAVTALALVGPAVVGCVVAGLGVGLPDVAGRAWSLPAPVALGLLGALLGVAVLCLVLADRRLADLSAGALRASGETAQYATASVFSLDTRELGRALGTTVHRPRRPLAWRWVRRPWQAVVAGDLAVLARSPWRWGQLAVGAALPVLAARTEGLAEVPALVAVTVVLGWWTAATSLGEPSRRASAAPAADRGLPLGGAAVVWARAVVPAAVLVGVCGASALLVGQGTGAPVAWLALGAVTAPAWAGAAVRAGYRPDLDWSGPVLASPMGAVPVGVGSTLVRGPDVGLLGTVPVALALLLGTAPWWLVGAGLLWSLALGALAAGTARPPD
;
A
#
# COMPACT_ATOMS: atom_id res chain seq x y z
N MET A 1 -41.37 1.19 -6.06
CA MET A 1 -41.27 1.75 -4.69
C MET A 1 -41.57 0.69 -3.62
N ALA A 2 -42.75 0.03 -3.61
CA ALA A 2 -43.07 -1.00 -2.61
C ALA A 2 -42.11 -2.21 -2.60
N LEU A 3 -41.69 -2.70 -3.79
CA LEU A 3 -40.69 -3.78 -3.91
C LEU A 3 -39.30 -3.37 -3.36
N CYS A 4 -38.88 -2.11 -3.56
CA CYS A 4 -37.63 -1.61 -3.00
C CYS A 4 -37.72 -1.45 -1.48
N GLY A 5 -38.87 -1.01 -0.96
CA GLY A 5 -39.14 -0.91 0.48
C GLY A 5 -39.10 -2.26 1.18
N GLY A 6 -39.74 -3.28 0.61
CA GLY A 6 -39.70 -4.65 1.13
C GLY A 6 -38.31 -5.29 1.05
N ALA A 7 -37.56 -5.02 -0.02
CA ALA A 7 -36.17 -5.48 -0.12
C ALA A 7 -35.27 -4.83 0.94
N VAL A 8 -35.45 -3.53 1.21
CA VAL A 8 -34.68 -2.80 2.23
C VAL A 8 -35.05 -3.25 3.65
N SER A 9 -36.33 -3.51 3.94
CA SER A 9 -36.75 -4.03 5.26
C SER A 9 -36.23 -5.46 5.49
N SER A 10 -36.31 -6.32 4.46
CA SER A 10 -35.78 -7.68 4.51
C SER A 10 -34.26 -7.71 4.69
N LEU A 11 -33.52 -6.83 3.98
CA LEU A 11 -32.07 -6.67 4.17
C LEU A 11 -31.74 -6.24 5.61
N ARG A 12 -32.50 -5.30 6.17
CA ARG A 12 -32.30 -4.82 7.55
C ARG A 12 -32.49 -5.94 8.58
N GLU A 13 -33.56 -6.73 8.43
CA GLU A 13 -33.84 -7.87 9.32
C GLU A 13 -32.76 -8.96 9.20
N GLN A 14 -32.29 -9.25 7.99
CA GLN A 14 -31.20 -10.22 7.76
C GLN A 14 -29.87 -9.78 8.37
N ILE A 15 -29.54 -8.47 8.28
CA ILE A 15 -28.34 -7.92 8.92
C ILE A 15 -28.44 -8.03 10.45
N ALA A 16 -29.62 -7.77 11.01
CA ALA A 16 -29.85 -7.86 12.46
C ALA A 16 -29.83 -9.31 12.98
N ALA A 17 -30.23 -10.28 12.16
CA ALA A 17 -30.29 -11.70 12.52
C ALA A 17 -28.96 -12.46 12.29
N ARG A 18 -27.89 -11.77 11.92
CA ARG A 18 -26.63 -12.41 11.54
C ARG A 18 -25.95 -13.09 12.74
N PRO A 19 -25.62 -14.40 12.65
CA PRO A 19 -24.82 -15.07 13.67
C PRO A 19 -23.37 -14.56 13.67
N ALA A 20 -22.72 -14.60 14.84
CA ALA A 20 -21.30 -14.30 14.96
C ALA A 20 -20.48 -15.21 14.03
N ALA A 21 -19.47 -14.65 13.36
CA ALA A 21 -18.68 -15.42 12.42
C ALA A 21 -17.74 -16.38 13.17
N ASP A 22 -18.08 -17.68 13.20
CA ASP A 22 -17.24 -18.79 13.70
C ASP A 22 -15.93 -19.00 12.90
N ALA A 23 -15.61 -18.07 12.00
CA ALA A 23 -14.52 -18.13 11.03
C ALA A 23 -13.29 -17.29 11.42
N ALA A 24 -13.38 -16.50 12.50
CA ALA A 24 -12.28 -15.74 13.05
C ALA A 24 -11.39 -16.66 13.90
N VAL A 25 -10.12 -16.79 13.51
CA VAL A 25 -9.16 -17.70 14.17
C VAL A 25 -7.82 -17.04 14.45
N LEU A 26 -7.61 -15.80 13.98
CA LEU A 26 -6.39 -15.04 14.24
C LEU A 26 -6.61 -14.09 15.43
N PRO A 27 -5.74 -14.15 16.46
CA PRO A 27 -5.70 -13.16 17.51
C PRO A 27 -5.43 -11.75 16.97
N GLY A 28 -6.14 -10.74 17.49
CA GLY A 28 -5.95 -9.33 17.12
C GLY A 28 -4.52 -8.82 17.28
N SER A 29 -3.77 -9.38 18.22
CA SER A 29 -2.35 -9.08 18.47
C SER A 29 -1.43 -9.46 17.30
N LEU A 30 -1.67 -10.61 16.65
CA LEU A 30 -0.89 -11.04 15.47
C LEU A 30 -1.14 -10.12 14.29
N THR A 31 -2.40 -9.74 14.06
CA THR A 31 -2.77 -8.80 13.00
C THR A 31 -2.20 -7.41 13.26
N ALA A 32 -2.24 -6.94 14.51
CA ALA A 32 -1.61 -5.70 14.91
C ALA A 32 -0.09 -5.73 14.69
N ALA A 33 0.59 -6.82 15.07
CA ALA A 33 2.02 -7.00 14.82
C ALA A 33 2.36 -7.03 13.32
N ALA A 34 1.55 -7.71 12.51
CA ALA A 34 1.70 -7.76 11.04
C ALA A 34 1.58 -6.37 10.39
N VAL A 35 0.61 -5.57 10.84
CA VAL A 35 0.44 -4.18 10.40
C VAL A 35 1.61 -3.31 10.88
N ALA A 36 2.06 -3.48 12.13
CA ALA A 36 3.20 -2.75 12.69
C ALA A 36 4.49 -3.01 11.92
N LEU A 37 4.79 -4.28 11.62
CA LEU A 37 5.94 -4.70 10.83
C LEU A 37 5.87 -4.13 9.42
N SER A 38 4.69 -4.16 8.80
CA SER A 38 4.47 -3.60 7.47
C SER A 38 4.70 -2.09 7.40
N LEU A 39 4.19 -1.35 8.39
CA LEU A 39 4.38 0.10 8.50
C LEU A 39 5.84 0.45 8.79
N THR A 40 6.49 -0.27 9.69
CA THR A 40 7.92 -0.08 10.01
C THR A 40 8.80 -0.35 8.80
N ALA A 41 8.53 -1.42 8.05
CA ALA A 41 9.21 -1.72 6.80
C ALA A 41 8.98 -0.61 5.75
N GLY A 42 7.74 -0.14 5.60
CA GLY A 42 7.38 0.97 4.71
C GLY A 42 8.13 2.27 5.05
N LEU A 43 8.18 2.65 6.32
CA LEU A 43 8.93 3.81 6.80
C LEU A 43 10.44 3.64 6.54
N THR A 44 10.99 2.46 6.81
CA THR A 44 12.40 2.15 6.55
C THR A 44 12.73 2.26 5.06
N ALA A 45 11.84 1.76 4.19
CA ALA A 45 11.97 1.92 2.74
C ALA A 45 11.89 3.38 2.30
N LEU A 46 11.01 4.16 2.92
CA LEU A 46 10.86 5.59 2.66
C LEU A 46 12.15 6.35 3.02
N PHE A 47 12.68 6.16 4.24
CA PHE A 47 13.95 6.75 4.65
C PHE A 47 15.12 6.31 3.76
N ALA A 48 15.16 5.03 3.36
CA ALA A 48 16.19 4.52 2.46
C ALA A 48 16.14 5.16 1.05
N ARG A 49 14.93 5.53 0.57
CA ARG A 49 14.74 6.20 -0.73
C ARG A 49 15.03 7.70 -0.66
N LEU A 50 14.59 8.37 0.41
CA LEU A 50 14.84 9.80 0.62
C LEU A 50 16.31 10.09 0.97
N GLY A 51 17.01 9.12 1.54
CA GLY A 51 18.32 9.31 2.16
C GLY A 51 18.13 9.91 3.55
N PRO A 52 18.39 9.17 4.65
CA PRO A 52 18.11 9.64 6.01
C PRO A 52 18.84 10.92 6.36
N VAL A 53 19.98 11.19 5.70
CA VAL A 53 20.67 12.48 5.76
C VAL A 53 20.78 13.02 4.34
N SER A 54 20.25 14.20 4.10
CA SER A 54 20.29 14.88 2.81
C SER A 54 20.81 16.31 2.96
N ALA A 55 21.28 16.90 1.85
CA ALA A 55 21.68 18.30 1.83
C ALA A 55 20.76 19.06 0.87
N THR A 56 20.23 20.21 1.30
CA THR A 56 19.42 21.07 0.42
C THR A 56 20.26 21.56 -0.76
N PRO A 57 19.66 21.89 -1.92
CA PRO A 57 20.41 22.43 -3.06
C PRO A 57 21.23 23.67 -2.72
N ALA A 58 20.72 24.52 -1.83
CA ALA A 58 21.47 25.66 -1.30
C ALA A 58 22.74 25.20 -0.54
N ALA A 59 22.60 24.25 0.40
CA ALA A 59 23.74 23.68 1.13
C ALA A 59 24.77 23.01 0.20
N VAL A 60 24.28 22.38 -0.86
CA VAL A 60 25.09 21.71 -1.87
C VAL A 60 25.96 22.69 -2.67
N VAL A 61 25.45 23.87 -3.00
CA VAL A 61 26.18 24.90 -3.76
C VAL A 61 27.16 25.66 -2.87
N TRP A 62 26.73 26.05 -1.67
CA TRP A 62 27.48 27.01 -0.84
C TRP A 62 28.43 26.36 0.16
N TRP A 63 28.14 25.16 0.67
CA TRP A 63 28.91 24.55 1.74
C TRP A 63 29.69 23.31 1.31
N LEU A 64 29.14 22.41 0.48
CA LEU A 64 29.85 21.19 0.08
C LEU A 64 31.22 21.41 -0.59
N PRO A 65 31.47 22.51 -1.33
CA PRO A 65 32.80 22.84 -1.87
C PRO A 65 33.81 23.32 -0.82
N LEU A 66 33.36 23.79 0.35
CA LEU A 66 34.26 24.33 1.38
C LEU A 66 35.05 23.20 2.05
N PRO A 67 36.33 23.43 2.40
CA PRO A 67 37.19 22.43 3.07
C PRO A 67 36.84 22.21 4.56
N ALA A 68 35.67 22.64 5.02
CA ALA A 68 35.24 22.53 6.42
C ALA A 68 34.71 21.13 6.77
N GLY A 69 34.91 20.72 8.03
CA GLY A 69 34.44 19.43 8.53
C GLY A 69 32.92 19.27 8.44
N ARG A 70 32.44 18.28 7.67
CA ARG A 70 31.01 18.14 7.37
C ARG A 70 30.14 17.62 8.52
N ARG A 71 30.77 16.92 9.47
CA ARG A 71 30.08 16.22 10.58
C ARG A 71 29.22 17.14 11.44
N GLY A 72 29.73 18.31 11.83
CA GLY A 72 29.01 19.24 12.71
C GLY A 72 27.70 19.75 12.10
N LEU A 73 27.70 19.96 10.79
CA LEU A 73 26.57 20.50 10.05
C LEU A 73 25.51 19.42 9.74
N LEU A 74 25.91 18.16 9.51
CA LEU A 74 24.98 17.05 9.27
C LEU A 74 24.32 16.49 10.55
N ARG A 75 24.82 16.83 11.75
CA ARG A 75 24.20 16.41 13.02
C ARG A 75 22.78 16.92 13.21
N GLY A 76 22.47 18.10 12.68
CA GLY A 76 21.11 18.65 12.70
C GLY A 76 20.14 17.73 11.96
N GLU A 77 20.51 17.33 10.74
CA GLU A 77 19.70 16.43 9.91
C GLU A 77 19.60 15.02 10.50
N LEU A 78 20.68 14.48 11.08
CA LEU A 78 20.61 13.20 11.80
C LEU A 78 19.60 13.26 12.96
N ARG A 79 19.63 14.33 13.78
CA ARG A 79 18.66 14.50 14.87
C ARG A 79 17.23 14.63 14.35
N ARG A 80 17.03 15.35 13.25
CA ARG A 80 15.72 15.50 12.60
C ARG A 80 15.20 14.15 12.12
N ALA A 81 16.02 13.37 11.42
CA ALA A 81 15.64 12.05 10.90
C ALA A 81 15.28 11.08 12.04
N VAL A 82 16.09 11.07 13.11
CA VAL A 82 15.81 10.27 14.31
C VAL A 82 14.51 10.73 14.98
N GLY A 83 14.29 12.03 15.15
CA GLY A 83 13.07 12.58 15.74
C GLY A 83 11.82 12.20 14.94
N LEU A 84 11.87 12.30 13.60
CA LEU A 84 10.78 11.88 12.72
C LEU A 84 10.51 10.38 12.82
N ALA A 85 11.55 9.55 12.89
CA ALA A 85 11.39 8.11 13.01
C ALA A 85 10.80 7.71 14.36
N VAL A 86 11.22 8.35 15.46
CA VAL A 86 10.62 8.15 16.79
C VAL A 86 9.16 8.58 16.78
N ALA A 87 8.84 9.76 16.25
CA ALA A 87 7.45 10.23 16.17
C ALA A 87 6.57 9.25 15.36
N ALA A 88 7.06 8.79 14.21
CA ALA A 88 6.35 7.81 13.39
C ALA A 88 6.17 6.46 14.12
N ALA A 89 7.20 5.98 14.82
CA ALA A 89 7.14 4.76 15.60
C ALA A 89 6.16 4.84 16.77
N LEU A 90 6.06 6.00 17.43
CA LEU A 90 5.07 6.22 18.49
C LEU A 90 3.65 6.22 17.93
N VAL A 91 3.39 6.97 16.84
CA VAL A 91 2.07 7.04 16.20
C VAL A 91 1.60 5.65 15.75
N VAL A 92 2.49 4.88 15.11
CA VAL A 92 2.19 3.52 14.66
C VAL A 92 2.13 2.51 15.81
N GLY A 93 2.99 2.68 16.81
CA GLY A 93 3.15 1.74 17.92
C GLY A 93 2.02 1.78 18.93
N VAL A 94 1.37 2.93 19.14
CA VAL A 94 0.25 3.08 20.09
C VAL A 94 -0.86 2.04 19.88
N PRO A 95 -1.51 1.93 18.71
CA PRO A 95 -2.59 0.96 18.53
C PRO A 95 -2.11 -0.50 18.69
N VAL A 96 -0.88 -0.79 18.27
CA VAL A 96 -0.29 -2.14 18.32
C VAL A 96 -0.03 -2.56 19.76
N VAL A 97 0.58 -1.68 20.52
CA VAL A 97 0.94 -1.95 21.91
C VAL A 97 -0.30 -1.99 22.80
N LEU A 98 -1.32 -1.17 22.51
CA LEU A 98 -2.62 -1.24 23.20
C LEU A 98 -3.36 -2.56 22.90
N ALA A 99 -3.20 -3.12 21.70
CA ALA A 99 -3.73 -4.45 21.38
C ALA A 99 -3.01 -5.60 22.10
N TRP A 100 -1.78 -5.35 22.58
CA TRP A 100 -0.90 -6.39 23.12
C TRP A 100 -0.73 -6.33 24.64
N SER A 101 -0.74 -5.14 25.24
CA SER A 101 -0.57 -4.92 26.67
C SER A 101 -1.75 -4.16 27.27
N ARG A 102 -2.33 -4.71 28.33
CA ARG A 102 -3.37 -4.07 29.14
C ARG A 102 -2.82 -3.27 30.32
N THR A 103 -1.51 -3.31 30.57
CA THR A 103 -0.87 -2.58 31.68
C THR A 103 -0.19 -1.31 31.17
N PRO A 104 -0.22 -0.21 31.94
CA PRO A 104 0.44 1.05 31.53
C PRO A 104 1.94 0.88 31.38
N VAL A 105 2.57 0.07 32.25
CA VAL A 105 4.02 -0.21 32.19
C VAL A 105 4.40 -0.98 30.93
N GLY A 106 3.62 -2.00 30.56
CA GLY A 106 3.84 -2.74 29.31
C GLY A 106 3.60 -1.87 28.08
N VAL A 107 2.67 -0.91 28.15
CA VAL A 107 2.46 0.05 27.06
C VAL A 107 3.66 0.97 26.87
N LEU A 108 4.16 1.56 27.97
CA LEU A 108 5.33 2.42 27.92
C LEU A 108 6.58 1.66 27.46
N ALA A 109 6.79 0.43 27.94
CA ALA A 109 7.91 -0.41 27.53
C ALA A 109 7.83 -0.79 26.04
N GLY A 110 6.65 -1.12 25.53
CA GLY A 110 6.43 -1.42 24.11
C GLY A 110 6.70 -0.21 23.21
N LEU A 111 6.22 0.97 23.61
CA LEU A 111 6.47 2.22 22.89
C LEU A 111 7.95 2.61 22.92
N ALA A 112 8.61 2.47 24.07
CA ALA A 112 10.05 2.71 24.19
C ALA A 112 10.86 1.74 23.31
N GLY A 113 10.52 0.45 23.31
CA GLY A 113 11.14 -0.54 22.43
C GLY A 113 10.96 -0.20 20.95
N GLY A 114 9.75 0.17 20.53
CA GLY A 114 9.46 0.61 19.15
C GLY A 114 10.26 1.86 18.74
N ALA A 115 10.34 2.85 19.63
CA ALA A 115 11.13 4.05 19.40
C ALA A 115 12.64 3.73 19.26
N LEU A 116 13.19 2.88 20.12
CA LEU A 116 14.58 2.45 20.04
C LEU A 116 14.88 1.67 18.76
N LEU A 117 13.97 0.79 18.33
CA LEU A 117 14.10 0.10 17.04
C LEU A 117 14.10 1.10 15.87
N ALA A 118 13.24 2.11 15.88
CA ALA A 118 13.22 3.14 14.85
C ALA A 118 14.53 3.95 14.82
N VAL A 119 15.07 4.30 15.99
CA VAL A 119 16.39 4.94 16.12
C VAL A 119 17.48 4.05 15.51
N THR A 120 17.52 2.76 15.85
CA THR A 120 18.51 1.82 15.29
C THR A 120 18.40 1.72 13.78
N ALA A 121 17.17 1.64 13.24
CA ALA A 121 16.93 1.53 11.81
C ALA A 121 17.47 2.75 11.05
N VAL A 122 17.16 3.97 11.50
CA VAL A 122 17.69 5.20 10.88
C VAL A 122 19.21 5.26 10.98
N ALA A 123 19.78 4.96 12.15
CA ALA A 123 21.23 4.98 12.35
C ALA A 123 21.95 3.98 11.43
N VAL A 124 21.42 2.77 11.28
CA VAL A 124 21.93 1.76 10.33
C VAL A 124 21.81 2.24 8.89
N LEU A 125 20.70 2.90 8.51
CA LEU A 125 20.54 3.49 7.19
C LEU A 125 21.59 4.56 6.90
N VAL A 126 21.93 5.42 7.87
CA VAL A 126 22.98 6.44 7.72
C VAL A 126 24.34 5.78 7.48
N VAL A 127 24.68 4.75 8.26
CA VAL A 127 25.93 3.99 8.07
C VAL A 127 25.96 3.31 6.70
N ARG A 128 24.84 2.76 6.23
CA ARG A 128 24.71 2.15 4.90
C ARG A 128 24.79 3.18 3.77
N GLN A 129 24.25 4.38 3.98
CA GLN A 129 24.34 5.49 3.03
C GLN A 129 25.79 5.92 2.82
N ALA A 130 26.58 6.04 3.90
CA ALA A 130 28.01 6.34 3.82
C ALA A 130 28.80 5.27 3.03
N GLY A 131 28.41 4.00 3.15
CA GLY A 131 29.03 2.89 2.40
C GLY A 131 28.45 2.62 1.00
N GLY A 132 27.52 3.44 0.49
CA GLY A 132 26.86 3.20 -0.81
C GLY A 132 25.97 1.95 -0.88
N GLY A 133 25.67 1.32 0.26
CA GLY A 133 25.07 -0.01 0.37
C GLY A 133 23.55 -0.05 0.54
N GLY A 134 22.85 1.09 0.44
CA GLY A 134 21.41 1.19 0.78
C GLY A 134 20.41 0.68 -0.28
N ARG A 135 20.86 0.35 -1.49
CA ARG A 135 19.99 0.09 -2.66
C ARG A 135 19.01 -1.09 -2.53
N TRP A 136 19.31 -2.07 -1.68
CA TRP A 136 18.49 -3.27 -1.50
C TRP A 136 17.44 -3.12 -0.40
N VAL A 137 17.56 -2.10 0.45
CA VAL A 137 16.69 -1.92 1.62
C VAL A 137 15.21 -1.79 1.22
N PRO A 138 14.82 -1.00 0.19
CA PRO A 138 13.42 -0.93 -0.19
C PRO A 138 12.85 -2.26 -0.72
N ALA A 139 13.69 -3.11 -1.33
CA ALA A 139 13.27 -4.42 -1.80
C ALA A 139 13.03 -5.39 -0.65
N VAL A 140 13.94 -5.42 0.34
CA VAL A 140 13.78 -6.24 1.54
C VAL A 140 12.60 -5.77 2.38
N ALA A 141 12.44 -4.47 2.58
CA ALA A 141 11.26 -3.90 3.24
C ALA A 141 9.96 -4.35 2.56
N GLY A 142 9.93 -4.36 1.22
CA GLY A 142 8.82 -4.91 0.45
C GLY A 142 8.51 -6.37 0.72
N ALA A 143 9.55 -7.20 0.71
CA ALA A 143 9.42 -8.62 1.03
C ALA A 143 8.91 -8.83 2.45
N VAL A 144 9.40 -8.04 3.42
CA VAL A 144 8.91 -8.07 4.81
C VAL A 144 7.44 -7.67 4.88
N THR A 145 7.02 -6.57 4.25
CA THR A 145 5.61 -6.16 4.19
C THR A 145 4.73 -7.25 3.56
N ALA A 146 5.17 -7.84 2.45
CA ALA A 146 4.43 -8.89 1.77
C ALA A 146 4.29 -10.14 2.67
N LEU A 147 5.38 -10.60 3.27
CA LEU A 147 5.38 -11.76 4.17
C LEU A 147 4.56 -11.50 5.44
N ALA A 148 4.67 -10.31 6.03
CA ALA A 148 3.97 -9.93 7.25
C ALA A 148 2.45 -9.91 7.07
N LEU A 149 1.94 -9.53 5.89
CA LEU A 149 0.49 -9.50 5.63
C LEU A 149 -0.04 -10.80 5.02
N VAL A 150 0.70 -11.39 4.09
CA VAL A 150 0.28 -12.63 3.39
C VAL A 150 0.40 -13.85 4.31
N GLY A 151 1.46 -13.94 5.11
CA GLY A 151 1.72 -15.08 5.99
C GLY A 151 0.56 -15.36 6.95
N PRO A 152 0.18 -14.39 7.82
CA PRO A 152 -0.94 -14.58 8.74
C PRO A 152 -2.27 -14.82 8.03
N ALA A 153 -2.53 -14.18 6.89
CA ALA A 153 -3.74 -14.42 6.11
C ALA A 153 -3.82 -15.88 5.60
N VAL A 154 -2.72 -16.42 5.08
CA VAL A 154 -2.65 -17.83 4.64
C VAL A 154 -2.81 -18.78 5.82
N VAL A 155 -2.09 -18.53 6.92
CA VAL A 155 -2.21 -19.35 8.14
C VAL A 155 -3.64 -19.34 8.65
N GLY A 156 -4.29 -18.18 8.73
CA GLY A 156 -5.68 -18.04 9.16
C GLY A 156 -6.65 -18.85 8.32
N CYS A 157 -6.50 -18.86 6.99
CA CYS A 157 -7.34 -19.66 6.10
C CYS A 157 -7.12 -21.17 6.25
N VAL A 158 -5.86 -21.61 6.38
CA VAL A 158 -5.52 -23.03 6.55
C VAL A 158 -6.08 -23.53 7.88
N VAL A 159 -5.83 -22.80 8.96
CA VAL A 159 -6.29 -23.11 10.31
C VAL A 159 -7.82 -23.17 10.36
N ALA A 160 -8.51 -22.18 9.78
CA ALA A 160 -9.97 -22.18 9.67
C ALA A 160 -10.49 -23.38 8.87
N GLY A 161 -9.79 -23.79 7.81
CA GLY A 161 -10.16 -24.97 7.01
C GLY A 161 -9.98 -26.30 7.74
N LEU A 162 -9.03 -26.37 8.68
CA LEU A 162 -8.78 -27.54 9.51
C LEU A 162 -9.66 -27.60 10.77
N GLY A 163 -10.39 -26.53 11.09
CA GLY A 163 -11.19 -26.44 12.32
C GLY A 163 -10.36 -26.43 13.61
N VAL A 164 -9.08 -26.05 13.52
CA VAL A 164 -8.16 -26.00 14.65
C VAL A 164 -8.12 -24.58 15.19
N GLY A 165 -8.25 -24.38 16.51
CA GLY A 165 -8.02 -23.08 17.13
C GLY A 165 -6.52 -22.79 17.24
N LEU A 166 -6.09 -21.59 16.86
CA LEU A 166 -4.74 -21.15 17.21
C LEU A 166 -4.72 -20.80 18.70
N PRO A 167 -3.71 -21.26 19.47
CA PRO A 167 -3.56 -20.80 20.83
C PRO A 167 -3.34 -19.28 20.82
N ASP A 168 -4.06 -18.55 21.67
CA ASP A 168 -3.81 -17.12 21.86
C ASP A 168 -2.40 -16.91 22.42
N VAL A 169 -1.49 -16.56 21.52
CA VAL A 169 -0.07 -16.34 21.84
C VAL A 169 0.10 -15.03 22.62
N ALA A 170 -0.87 -14.11 22.59
CA ALA A 170 -0.84 -12.90 23.39
C ALA A 170 -1.37 -13.12 24.82
N GLY A 171 -2.34 -14.02 25.01
CA GLY A 171 -2.82 -14.46 26.32
C GLY A 171 -1.79 -15.29 27.09
N ARG A 172 -1.00 -16.12 26.38
CA ARG A 172 0.27 -16.65 26.89
C ARG A 172 1.37 -15.63 26.65
N ALA A 173 1.29 -14.49 27.33
CA ALA A 173 2.48 -13.69 27.53
C ALA A 173 3.58 -14.64 28.00
N TRP A 174 4.63 -14.82 27.21
CA TRP A 174 5.97 -14.85 27.79
C TRP A 174 6.10 -13.51 28.51
N SER A 175 5.50 -13.45 29.71
CA SER A 175 5.76 -12.41 30.69
C SER A 175 7.19 -12.67 31.08
N LEU A 176 8.10 -12.15 30.23
CA LEU A 176 9.50 -12.10 30.55
C LEU A 176 9.54 -11.47 31.94
N PRO A 177 10.20 -12.12 32.91
CA PRO A 177 10.34 -11.55 34.24
C PRO A 177 10.75 -10.10 34.07
N ALA A 178 10.16 -9.18 34.83
CA ALA A 178 10.49 -7.75 34.76
C ALA A 178 12.01 -7.47 34.60
N PRO A 179 12.94 -8.16 35.30
CA PRO A 179 14.38 -7.95 35.08
C PRO A 179 14.86 -8.34 33.67
N VAL A 180 14.32 -9.38 33.05
CA VAL A 180 14.67 -9.79 31.69
C VAL A 180 14.14 -8.79 30.66
N ALA A 181 12.89 -8.31 30.84
CA ALA A 181 12.32 -7.28 29.97
C ALA A 181 13.12 -5.96 30.05
N LEU A 182 13.49 -5.54 31.26
CA LEU A 182 14.36 -4.38 31.48
C LEU A 182 15.76 -4.59 30.90
N GLY A 183 16.33 -5.78 31.05
CA GLY A 183 17.62 -6.15 30.46
C GLY A 183 17.62 -6.07 28.93
N LEU A 184 16.55 -6.57 28.28
CA LEU A 184 16.40 -6.47 26.82
C LEU A 184 16.21 -5.03 26.35
N LEU A 185 15.40 -4.24 27.07
CA LEU A 185 15.23 -2.81 26.76
C LEU A 185 16.56 -2.04 26.93
N GLY A 186 17.31 -2.34 27.99
CA GLY A 186 18.64 -1.77 28.23
C GLY A 186 19.66 -2.19 27.16
N ALA A 187 19.65 -3.45 26.74
CA ALA A 187 20.48 -3.93 25.63
C ALA A 187 20.12 -3.23 24.31
N LEU A 188 18.82 -3.09 24.02
CA LEU A 188 18.32 -2.39 22.84
C LEU A 188 18.71 -0.90 22.86
N LEU A 189 18.65 -0.25 24.01
CA LEU A 189 19.14 1.11 24.21
C LEU A 189 20.64 1.19 23.93
N GLY A 190 21.44 0.26 24.45
CA GLY A 190 22.87 0.16 24.18
C GLY A 190 23.17 0.02 22.69
N VAL A 191 22.43 -0.83 21.98
CA VAL A 191 22.54 -0.99 20.51
C VAL A 191 22.14 0.30 19.79
N ALA A 192 21.05 0.95 20.18
CA ALA A 192 20.62 2.22 19.59
C ALA A 192 21.68 3.31 19.75
N VAL A 193 22.24 3.46 20.94
CA VAL A 193 23.33 4.42 21.22
C VAL A 193 24.57 4.08 20.40
N LEU A 194 24.98 2.81 20.35
CA LEU A 194 26.12 2.37 19.55
C LEU A 194 25.91 2.69 18.06
N CYS A 195 24.75 2.35 17.50
CA CYS A 195 24.42 2.65 16.11
C CYS A 195 24.42 4.16 15.84
N LEU A 196 23.90 4.99 16.75
CA LEU A 196 23.93 6.45 16.62
C LEU A 196 25.35 7.02 16.66
N VAL A 197 26.20 6.50 17.56
CA VAL A 197 27.62 6.90 17.62
C VAL A 197 28.34 6.53 16.31
N LEU A 198 28.07 5.34 15.78
CA LEU A 198 28.61 4.93 14.48
C LEU A 198 28.08 5.81 13.33
N ALA A 199 26.79 6.13 13.33
CA ALA A 199 26.19 7.03 12.35
C ALA A 199 26.83 8.42 12.40
N ASP A 200 26.98 9.03 13.59
CA ASP A 200 27.61 10.34 13.77
C ASP A 200 29.08 10.35 13.31
N ARG A 201 29.82 9.25 13.54
CA ARG A 201 31.20 9.11 13.04
C ARG A 201 31.26 9.00 11.52
N ARG A 202 30.29 8.33 10.90
CA ARG A 202 30.21 8.13 9.44
C ARG A 202 29.64 9.34 8.68
N LEU A 203 29.15 10.37 9.36
CA LEU A 203 28.64 11.58 8.69
C LEU A 203 29.71 12.27 7.83
N ALA A 204 30.98 12.25 8.25
CA ALA A 204 32.07 12.84 7.48
C ALA A 204 32.38 12.07 6.18
N ASP A 205 32.05 10.78 6.15
CA ASP A 205 32.34 9.87 5.02
C ASP A 205 31.26 9.95 3.92
N LEU A 206 30.16 10.70 4.15
CA LEU A 206 29.09 10.86 3.17
C LEU A 206 29.60 11.62 1.94
N SER A 207 29.51 10.97 0.77
CA SER A 207 29.92 11.59 -0.48
C SER A 207 29.00 12.76 -0.85
N ALA A 208 29.58 13.83 -1.40
CA ALA A 208 28.82 15.00 -1.84
C ALA A 208 27.76 14.63 -2.90
N GLY A 209 28.05 13.63 -3.75
CA GLY A 209 27.09 13.09 -4.71
C GLY A 209 25.89 12.39 -4.05
N ALA A 210 26.11 11.60 -2.99
CA ALA A 210 25.02 10.96 -2.26
C ALA A 210 24.15 11.97 -1.51
N LEU A 211 24.76 13.00 -0.92
CA LEU A 211 24.03 14.09 -0.25
C LEU A 211 23.22 14.94 -1.23
N ARG A 212 23.77 15.24 -2.42
CA ARG A 212 23.06 15.95 -3.49
C ARG A 212 21.89 15.13 -4.04
N ALA A 213 22.10 13.85 -4.36
CA ALA A 213 21.05 12.99 -4.90
C ALA A 213 19.89 12.77 -3.92
N SER A 214 20.20 12.55 -2.63
CA SER A 214 19.18 12.45 -1.58
C SER A 214 18.44 13.78 -1.36
N GLY A 215 19.17 14.91 -1.42
CA GLY A 215 18.61 16.25 -1.35
C GLY A 215 17.63 16.55 -2.48
N GLU A 216 18.01 16.26 -3.72
CA GLU A 216 17.16 16.39 -4.90
C GLU A 216 15.91 15.51 -4.79
N THR A 217 16.08 14.25 -4.38
CA THR A 217 14.96 13.30 -4.20
C THR A 217 14.00 13.78 -3.10
N ALA A 218 14.53 14.21 -1.96
CA ALA A 218 13.74 14.70 -0.84
C ALA A 218 13.01 16.01 -1.18
N GLN A 219 13.66 16.94 -1.86
CA GLN A 219 13.03 18.18 -2.31
C GLN A 219 11.96 17.91 -3.36
N TYR A 220 12.24 17.04 -4.34
CA TYR A 220 11.28 16.68 -5.37
C TYR A 220 10.05 15.99 -4.76
N ALA A 221 10.24 15.04 -3.84
CA ALA A 221 9.16 14.40 -3.10
C ALA A 221 8.37 15.41 -2.25
N THR A 222 9.06 16.33 -1.56
CA THR A 222 8.43 17.37 -0.74
C THR A 222 7.60 18.32 -1.61
N ALA A 223 8.13 18.76 -2.76
CA ALA A 223 7.41 19.56 -3.73
C ALA A 223 6.18 18.81 -4.27
N SER A 224 6.31 17.53 -4.60
CA SER A 224 5.17 16.70 -5.02
C SER A 224 4.09 16.58 -3.94
N VAL A 225 4.47 16.49 -2.65
CA VAL A 225 3.52 16.47 -1.53
C VAL A 225 2.80 17.82 -1.40
N PHE A 226 3.53 18.94 -1.44
CA PHE A 226 2.93 20.28 -1.38
C PHE A 226 2.05 20.59 -2.59
N SER A 227 2.43 20.11 -3.78
CA SER A 227 1.63 20.18 -5.00
C SER A 227 0.56 19.09 -5.07
N LEU A 228 0.39 18.26 -4.04
CA LEU A 228 -0.60 17.17 -3.99
C LEU A 228 -0.54 16.22 -5.20
N ASP A 229 0.63 16.15 -5.86
CA ASP A 229 0.86 15.30 -7.01
C ASP A 229 1.41 13.94 -6.57
N THR A 230 0.49 13.05 -6.22
CA THR A 230 0.82 11.67 -5.84
C THR A 230 1.51 10.86 -6.95
N ARG A 231 1.42 11.30 -8.21
CA ARG A 231 2.08 10.63 -9.33
C ARG A 231 3.56 11.00 -9.38
N GLU A 232 3.88 12.29 -9.26
CA GLU A 232 5.27 12.74 -9.15
C GLU A 232 5.93 12.26 -7.86
N LEU A 233 5.20 12.19 -6.75
CA LEU A 233 5.69 11.57 -5.52
C LEU A 233 6.07 10.09 -5.74
N GLY A 234 5.23 9.35 -6.47
CA GLY A 234 5.51 7.97 -6.87
C GLY A 234 6.72 7.83 -7.79
N ARG A 235 6.95 8.79 -8.69
CA ARG A 235 8.15 8.83 -9.55
C ARG A 235 9.40 9.18 -8.75
N ALA A 236 9.31 10.16 -7.84
CA ALA A 236 10.38 10.59 -6.93
C ALA A 236 10.87 9.44 -6.06
N LEU A 237 9.93 8.71 -5.49
CA LEU A 237 10.21 7.55 -4.63
C LEU A 237 10.40 6.26 -5.44
N GLY A 238 10.27 6.30 -6.77
CA GLY A 238 10.37 5.14 -7.65
C GLY A 238 11.77 4.55 -7.69
N THR A 239 11.88 3.25 -8.00
CA THR A 239 13.19 2.64 -8.31
C THR A 239 13.62 3.00 -9.72
N THR A 240 14.92 3.21 -9.95
CA THR A 240 15.49 3.39 -11.28
C THR A 240 15.15 2.23 -12.22
N VAL A 241 14.63 2.56 -13.40
CA VAL A 241 14.25 1.58 -14.42
C VAL A 241 15.51 1.06 -15.08
N HIS A 242 15.83 -0.21 -14.86
CA HIS A 242 16.95 -0.86 -15.52
C HIS A 242 16.50 -1.44 -16.86
N ARG A 243 17.33 -1.28 -17.90
CA ARG A 243 17.08 -1.96 -19.17
C ARG A 243 17.05 -3.47 -18.94
N PRO A 244 16.04 -4.18 -19.47
CA PRO A 244 15.94 -5.62 -19.30
C PRO A 244 17.13 -6.31 -19.99
N ARG A 245 17.76 -7.25 -19.29
CA ARG A 245 18.88 -8.03 -19.85
C ARG A 245 18.45 -9.07 -20.90
N ARG A 246 17.18 -9.49 -20.89
CA ARG A 246 16.63 -10.49 -21.81
C ARG A 246 15.30 -10.03 -22.41
N PRO A 247 15.13 -10.10 -23.74
CA PRO A 247 13.84 -9.82 -24.37
C PRO A 247 12.82 -10.91 -24.00
N LEU A 248 11.56 -10.51 -23.81
CA LEU A 248 10.43 -11.44 -23.74
C LEU A 248 9.79 -11.48 -25.13
N ALA A 249 9.72 -12.66 -25.74
CA ALA A 249 9.09 -12.84 -27.04
C ALA A 249 7.64 -13.32 -26.86
N TRP A 250 6.70 -12.62 -27.49
CA TRP A 250 5.27 -12.91 -27.38
C TRP A 250 4.71 -13.36 -28.73
N ARG A 251 4.71 -14.68 -28.97
CA ARG A 251 4.31 -15.27 -30.26
C ARG A 251 2.84 -15.07 -30.65
N TRP A 252 2.00 -14.66 -29.69
CA TRP A 252 0.56 -14.41 -29.89
C TRP A 252 0.26 -12.98 -30.34
N VAL A 253 1.25 -12.08 -30.35
CA VAL A 253 1.06 -10.68 -30.78
C VAL A 253 0.99 -10.61 -32.30
N ARG A 254 -0.21 -10.38 -32.82
CA ARG A 254 -0.53 -10.24 -34.25
C ARG A 254 -1.23 -8.92 -34.57
N ARG A 255 -1.82 -8.27 -33.57
CA ARG A 255 -2.58 -7.02 -33.70
C ARG A 255 -2.00 -5.91 -32.80
N PRO A 256 -2.22 -4.63 -33.13
CA PRO A 256 -1.65 -3.52 -32.36
C PRO A 256 -2.07 -3.50 -30.89
N TRP A 257 -3.34 -3.80 -30.59
CA TRP A 257 -3.84 -3.86 -29.20
C TRP A 257 -3.17 -4.98 -28.39
N GLN A 258 -2.78 -6.08 -29.04
CA GLN A 258 -2.06 -7.18 -28.39
C GLN A 258 -0.64 -6.77 -28.00
N ALA A 259 -0.01 -5.87 -28.76
CA ALA A 259 1.30 -5.33 -28.41
C ALA A 259 1.23 -4.48 -27.13
N VAL A 260 0.16 -3.70 -26.95
CA VAL A 260 -0.08 -2.94 -25.71
C VAL A 260 -0.24 -3.89 -24.52
N VAL A 261 -1.11 -4.91 -24.66
CA VAL A 261 -1.33 -5.93 -23.62
C VAL A 261 -0.03 -6.68 -23.29
N ALA A 262 0.74 -7.08 -24.30
CA ALA A 262 2.03 -7.76 -24.11
C ALA A 262 3.06 -6.86 -23.42
N GLY A 263 3.05 -5.55 -23.73
CA GLY A 263 3.84 -4.55 -23.03
C GLY A 263 3.50 -4.49 -21.54
N ASP A 264 2.22 -4.35 -21.22
CA ASP A 264 1.73 -4.26 -19.84
C ASP A 264 2.03 -5.56 -19.05
N LEU A 265 1.82 -6.72 -19.68
CA LEU A 265 2.21 -8.03 -19.13
C LEU A 265 3.71 -8.14 -18.89
N ALA A 266 4.55 -7.63 -19.81
CA ALA A 266 6.00 -7.62 -19.61
C ALA A 266 6.41 -6.74 -18.43
N VAL A 267 5.73 -5.62 -18.18
CA VAL A 267 6.00 -4.78 -17.00
C VAL A 267 5.58 -5.50 -15.71
N LEU A 268 4.43 -6.18 -15.72
CA LEU A 268 3.97 -6.97 -14.57
C LEU A 268 4.92 -8.15 -14.28
N ALA A 269 5.23 -8.96 -15.30
CA ALA A 269 6.06 -10.17 -15.17
C ALA A 269 7.48 -9.85 -14.66
N ARG A 270 8.02 -8.67 -14.97
CA ARG A 270 9.38 -8.26 -14.57
C ARG A 270 9.44 -7.54 -13.23
N SER A 271 8.31 -7.26 -12.58
CA SER A 271 8.28 -6.51 -11.34
C SER A 271 7.87 -7.42 -10.17
N PRO A 272 8.82 -8.06 -9.47
CA PRO A 272 8.50 -8.90 -8.31
C PRO A 272 7.77 -8.09 -7.22
N TRP A 273 8.06 -6.80 -7.11
CA TRP A 273 7.36 -5.87 -6.24
C TRP A 273 5.85 -5.82 -6.52
N ARG A 274 5.43 -5.82 -7.78
CA ARG A 274 4.00 -5.80 -8.13
C ARG A 274 3.30 -7.09 -7.72
N TRP A 275 3.94 -8.24 -7.89
CA TRP A 275 3.41 -9.50 -7.38
C TRP A 275 3.21 -9.45 -5.86
N GLY A 276 4.16 -8.85 -5.13
CA GLY A 276 4.00 -8.56 -3.71
C GLY A 276 2.79 -7.67 -3.41
N GLN A 277 2.58 -6.60 -4.17
CA GLN A 277 1.40 -5.71 -4.01
C GLN A 277 0.08 -6.42 -4.33
N LEU A 278 0.03 -7.29 -5.34
CA LEU A 278 -1.15 -8.10 -5.65
C LEU A 278 -1.45 -9.11 -4.55
N ALA A 279 -0.41 -9.77 -4.02
CA ALA A 279 -0.55 -10.70 -2.90
C ALA A 279 -1.03 -9.98 -1.63
N VAL A 280 -0.46 -8.81 -1.31
CA VAL A 280 -0.92 -7.96 -0.20
C VAL A 280 -2.36 -7.50 -0.43
N GLY A 281 -2.70 -7.08 -1.64
CA GLY A 281 -4.05 -6.65 -1.99
C GLY A 281 -5.11 -7.76 -1.86
N ALA A 282 -4.72 -9.01 -2.13
CA ALA A 282 -5.58 -10.18 -1.89
C ALA A 282 -5.64 -10.58 -0.40
N ALA A 283 -4.54 -10.42 0.33
CA ALA A 283 -4.39 -10.86 1.72
C ALA A 283 -5.02 -9.90 2.74
N LEU A 284 -5.00 -8.59 2.50
CA LEU A 284 -5.55 -7.59 3.44
C LEU A 284 -7.01 -7.86 3.84
N PRO A 285 -7.94 -8.16 2.90
CA PRO A 285 -9.33 -8.43 3.25
C PRO A 285 -9.49 -9.75 4.03
N VAL A 286 -8.69 -10.76 3.66
CA VAL A 286 -8.65 -12.06 4.30
C VAL A 286 -8.13 -11.93 5.73
N LEU A 287 -7.07 -11.16 5.94
CA LEU A 287 -6.51 -10.89 7.26
C LEU A 287 -7.57 -10.28 8.18
N ALA A 288 -8.31 -9.28 7.72
CA ALA A 288 -9.39 -8.67 8.50
C ALA A 288 -10.52 -9.65 8.80
N ALA A 289 -10.97 -10.41 7.80
CA ALA A 289 -12.04 -11.40 7.95
C ALA A 289 -11.67 -12.58 8.88
N ARG A 290 -10.38 -12.86 9.05
CA ARG A 290 -9.87 -13.94 9.92
C ARG A 290 -9.49 -13.48 11.32
N THR A 291 -9.47 -12.17 11.58
CA THR A 291 -9.04 -11.60 12.85
C THR A 291 -10.22 -11.42 13.80
N GLU A 292 -10.07 -11.92 15.03
CA GLU A 292 -11.04 -11.72 16.12
C GLU A 292 -11.28 -10.22 16.39
N GLY A 293 -12.52 -9.82 16.66
CA GLY A 293 -12.95 -8.43 16.78
C GLY A 293 -13.10 -7.68 15.44
N LEU A 294 -12.18 -7.86 14.48
CA LEU A 294 -12.30 -7.25 13.15
C LEU A 294 -13.38 -7.95 12.29
N ALA A 295 -13.42 -9.27 12.33
CA ALA A 295 -14.39 -10.08 11.59
C ALA A 295 -15.85 -9.82 12.04
N GLU A 296 -16.02 -9.39 13.29
CA GLU A 296 -17.31 -9.02 13.89
C GLU A 296 -17.86 -7.71 13.35
N VAL A 297 -17.02 -6.87 12.71
CA VAL A 297 -17.39 -5.57 12.15
C VAL A 297 -17.30 -5.64 10.62
N PRO A 298 -18.38 -6.01 9.90
CA PRO A 298 -18.34 -6.26 8.46
C PRO A 298 -17.98 -5.01 7.66
N ALA A 299 -18.34 -3.84 8.18
CA ALA A 299 -17.95 -2.56 7.61
C ALA A 299 -16.42 -2.38 7.58
N LEU A 300 -15.71 -2.83 8.62
CA LEU A 300 -14.26 -2.74 8.67
C LEU A 300 -13.60 -3.74 7.71
N VAL A 301 -14.17 -4.95 7.59
CA VAL A 301 -13.76 -5.90 6.54
C VAL A 301 -13.97 -5.30 5.16
N ALA A 302 -15.10 -4.66 4.89
CA ALA A 302 -15.37 -3.97 3.61
C ALA A 302 -14.37 -2.83 3.34
N VAL A 303 -13.96 -2.07 4.37
CA VAL A 303 -12.88 -1.08 4.22
C VAL A 303 -11.57 -1.75 3.81
N THR A 304 -11.22 -2.89 4.43
CA THR A 304 -10.01 -3.62 4.03
C THR A 304 -10.10 -4.25 2.65
N VAL A 305 -11.29 -4.67 2.18
CA VAL A 305 -11.58 -5.05 0.78
C VAL A 305 -11.22 -3.90 -0.15
N VAL A 306 -11.75 -2.71 0.11
CA VAL A 306 -11.47 -1.52 -0.71
C VAL A 306 -9.99 -1.19 -0.72
N LEU A 307 -9.33 -1.15 0.45
CA LEU A 307 -7.91 -0.83 0.56
C LEU A 307 -7.04 -1.88 -0.16
N GLY A 308 -7.32 -3.17 0.06
CA GLY A 308 -6.61 -4.28 -0.58
C GLY A 308 -6.75 -4.23 -2.10
N TRP A 309 -7.98 -4.11 -2.61
CA TRP A 309 -8.23 -4.10 -4.05
C TRP A 309 -7.75 -2.80 -4.71
N TRP A 310 -7.78 -1.68 -4.00
CA TRP A 310 -7.15 -0.44 -4.45
C TRP A 310 -5.62 -0.59 -4.57
N THR A 311 -4.95 -1.18 -3.59
CA THR A 311 -3.49 -1.44 -3.69
C THR A 311 -3.15 -2.34 -4.88
N ALA A 312 -3.97 -3.37 -5.15
CA ALA A 312 -3.82 -4.21 -6.33
C ALA A 312 -4.05 -3.43 -7.64
N ALA A 313 -5.15 -2.68 -7.74
CA ALA A 313 -5.51 -1.90 -8.92
C ALA A 313 -4.47 -0.80 -9.24
N THR A 314 -3.96 -0.09 -8.23
CA THR A 314 -2.92 0.93 -8.40
C THR A 314 -1.61 0.36 -8.93
N SER A 315 -1.24 -0.87 -8.53
CA SER A 315 -0.06 -1.57 -9.07
C SER A 315 -0.20 -1.89 -10.56
N LEU A 316 -1.43 -2.18 -11.00
CA LEU A 316 -1.77 -2.55 -12.38
C LEU A 316 -2.00 -1.32 -13.28
N GLY A 317 -2.34 -0.16 -12.72
CA GLY A 317 -2.49 1.11 -13.46
C GLY A 317 -1.18 1.83 -13.81
N GLU A 318 -0.03 1.30 -13.40
CA GLU A 318 1.29 1.89 -13.66
C GLU A 318 1.65 2.03 -15.15
N PRO A 319 1.25 1.13 -16.07
CA PRO A 319 1.46 1.33 -17.50
C PRO A 319 0.58 2.43 -18.11
N SER A 320 -0.56 2.78 -17.50
CA SER A 320 -1.46 3.88 -17.92
C SER A 320 -0.99 5.25 -17.43
N ARG A 321 -0.49 5.33 -16.18
CA ARG A 321 0.59 6.29 -15.82
C ARG A 321 1.78 5.98 -16.75
N ARG A 322 2.95 6.61 -16.80
CA ARG A 322 3.95 6.35 -17.89
C ARG A 322 3.44 6.63 -19.32
N ALA A 323 2.44 5.92 -19.87
CA ALA A 323 1.80 6.23 -21.14
C ALA A 323 1.28 7.66 -21.16
N SER A 324 0.52 8.07 -20.14
CA SER A 324 0.13 9.48 -19.98
C SER A 324 1.32 10.44 -19.78
N ALA A 325 2.50 9.96 -19.33
CA ALA A 325 3.70 10.79 -19.19
C ALA A 325 4.52 10.89 -20.48
N ALA A 326 4.32 9.98 -21.43
CA ALA A 326 5.01 9.91 -22.71
C ALA A 326 4.00 9.60 -23.83
N PRO A 327 3.07 10.52 -24.13
CA PRO A 327 1.96 10.26 -25.05
C PRO A 327 2.42 9.95 -26.47
N ALA A 328 3.58 10.50 -26.87
CA ALA A 328 4.22 10.23 -28.15
C ALA A 328 4.46 8.73 -28.42
N ALA A 329 4.69 7.92 -27.37
CA ALA A 329 4.85 6.48 -27.51
C ALA A 329 3.54 5.79 -27.91
N ASP A 330 2.40 6.26 -27.38
CA ASP A 330 1.07 5.74 -27.74
C ASP A 330 0.64 6.24 -29.13
N ARG A 331 1.01 7.48 -29.51
CA ARG A 331 0.74 8.02 -30.86
C ARG A 331 1.43 7.26 -31.99
N GLY A 332 2.54 6.59 -31.70
CA GLY A 332 3.23 5.73 -32.66
C GLY A 332 2.50 4.40 -32.94
N LEU A 333 1.47 4.06 -32.16
CA LEU A 333 0.67 2.87 -32.38
C LEU A 333 -0.41 3.15 -33.44
N PRO A 334 -0.71 2.20 -34.34
CA PRO A 334 -1.81 2.32 -35.28
C PRO A 334 -3.16 2.04 -34.58
N LEU A 335 -3.47 2.83 -33.54
CA LEU A 335 -4.67 2.74 -32.71
C LEU A 335 -5.15 4.15 -32.35
N GLY A 336 -6.46 4.36 -32.30
CA GLY A 336 -7.03 5.56 -31.70
C GLY A 336 -6.85 5.58 -30.18
N GLY A 337 -6.84 6.76 -29.56
CA GLY A 337 -6.61 6.92 -28.12
C GLY A 337 -7.53 6.08 -27.23
N ALA A 338 -8.84 6.03 -27.57
CA ALA A 338 -9.80 5.20 -26.86
C ALA A 338 -9.45 3.69 -26.94
N ALA A 339 -9.00 3.22 -28.11
CA ALA A 339 -8.62 1.82 -28.29
C ALA A 339 -7.37 1.46 -27.47
N VAL A 340 -6.42 2.38 -27.31
CA VAL A 340 -5.25 2.20 -26.43
C VAL A 340 -5.69 2.07 -24.97
N VAL A 341 -6.58 2.95 -24.51
CA VAL A 341 -7.12 2.92 -23.14
C VAL A 341 -7.83 1.59 -22.86
N TRP A 342 -8.67 1.12 -23.78
CA TRP A 342 -9.34 -0.18 -23.67
C TRP A 342 -8.36 -1.35 -23.67
N ALA A 343 -7.33 -1.31 -24.53
CA ALA A 343 -6.29 -2.34 -24.54
C ALA A 343 -5.53 -2.40 -23.20
N ARG A 344 -5.24 -1.24 -22.59
CA ARG A 344 -4.60 -1.15 -21.27
C ARG A 344 -5.48 -1.60 -20.10
N ALA A 345 -6.81 -1.69 -20.30
CA ALA A 345 -7.73 -2.22 -19.29
C ALA A 345 -7.73 -3.76 -19.22
N VAL A 346 -7.25 -4.45 -20.27
CA VAL A 346 -7.28 -5.91 -20.36
C VAL A 346 -6.43 -6.59 -19.28
N VAL A 347 -5.18 -6.13 -19.08
CA VAL A 347 -4.28 -6.74 -18.08
C VAL A 347 -4.80 -6.51 -16.65
N PRO A 348 -5.18 -5.28 -16.24
CA PRO A 348 -5.83 -5.07 -14.96
C PRO A 348 -7.08 -5.95 -14.77
N ALA A 349 -7.96 -6.04 -15.76
CA ALA A 349 -9.18 -6.85 -15.67
C ALA A 349 -8.86 -8.34 -15.44
N ALA A 350 -8.00 -8.93 -16.27
CA ALA A 350 -7.66 -10.35 -16.16
C ALA A 350 -6.99 -10.70 -14.82
N VAL A 351 -6.09 -9.86 -14.32
CA VAL A 351 -5.38 -10.10 -13.06
C VAL A 351 -6.29 -9.86 -11.85
N LEU A 352 -7.12 -8.81 -11.89
CA LEU A 352 -8.04 -8.50 -10.80
C LEU A 352 -9.17 -9.51 -10.65
N VAL A 353 -9.57 -10.22 -11.72
CA VAL A 353 -10.47 -11.37 -11.59
C VAL A 353 -9.89 -12.41 -10.62
N GLY A 354 -8.60 -12.72 -10.76
CA GLY A 354 -7.90 -13.64 -9.86
C GLY A 354 -7.74 -13.09 -8.45
N VAL A 355 -7.29 -11.83 -8.31
CA VAL A 355 -7.04 -11.20 -7.01
C VAL A 355 -8.34 -11.01 -6.21
N CYS A 356 -9.34 -10.36 -6.80
CA CYS A 356 -10.62 -10.10 -6.13
C CYS A 356 -11.39 -11.40 -5.92
N GLY A 357 -11.39 -12.31 -6.90
CA GLY A 357 -12.04 -13.62 -6.79
C GLY A 357 -11.45 -14.50 -5.69
N ALA A 358 -10.12 -14.64 -5.64
CA ALA A 358 -9.45 -15.42 -4.59
C ALA A 358 -9.62 -14.77 -3.20
N SER A 359 -9.50 -13.44 -3.12
CA SER A 359 -9.71 -12.71 -1.87
C SER A 359 -11.14 -12.90 -1.34
N ALA A 360 -12.16 -12.73 -2.19
CA ALA A 360 -13.55 -12.91 -1.80
C ALA A 360 -13.88 -14.37 -1.45
N LEU A 361 -13.35 -15.35 -2.19
CA LEU A 361 -13.47 -16.77 -1.85
C LEU A 361 -12.96 -17.05 -0.43
N LEU A 362 -11.77 -16.56 -0.10
CA LEU A 362 -11.13 -16.79 1.20
C LEU A 362 -11.82 -16.03 2.34
N VAL A 363 -12.38 -14.84 2.06
CA VAL A 363 -13.23 -14.11 3.00
C VAL A 363 -14.54 -14.88 3.26
N GLY A 364 -15.14 -15.46 2.22
CA GLY A 364 -16.38 -16.25 2.31
C GLY A 364 -16.21 -17.70 2.78
N GLN A 365 -15.00 -18.15 3.11
CA GLN A 365 -14.78 -19.51 3.62
C GLN A 365 -15.47 -19.65 4.98
N GLY A 366 -16.36 -20.65 5.07
CA GLY A 366 -17.22 -20.89 6.24
C GLY A 366 -18.70 -20.55 6.01
N THR A 367 -19.05 -19.81 4.93
CA THR A 367 -20.46 -19.41 4.69
C THR A 367 -21.26 -20.43 3.87
N GLY A 368 -20.70 -21.60 3.54
CA GLY A 368 -21.37 -22.63 2.73
C GLY A 368 -21.58 -22.30 1.24
N ALA A 369 -21.14 -21.14 0.74
CA ALA A 369 -21.34 -20.70 -0.65
C ALA A 369 -20.04 -20.22 -1.35
N PRO A 370 -18.97 -21.04 -1.39
CA PRO A 370 -17.64 -20.60 -1.84
C PRO A 370 -17.63 -20.12 -3.30
N VAL A 371 -18.38 -20.79 -4.19
CA VAL A 371 -18.45 -20.44 -5.61
C VAL A 371 -19.12 -19.07 -5.81
N ALA A 372 -20.14 -18.76 -5.01
CA ALA A 372 -20.83 -17.48 -5.11
C ALA A 372 -19.96 -16.32 -4.63
N TRP A 373 -19.16 -16.51 -3.58
CA TRP A 373 -18.17 -15.54 -3.12
C TRP A 373 -17.04 -15.32 -4.14
N LEU A 374 -16.51 -16.40 -4.72
CA LEU A 374 -15.52 -16.32 -5.80
C LEU A 374 -16.08 -15.52 -6.97
N ALA A 375 -17.28 -15.88 -7.42
CA ALA A 375 -17.95 -15.19 -8.52
C ALA A 375 -18.19 -13.71 -8.18
N LEU A 376 -18.68 -13.41 -6.98
CA LEU A 376 -18.92 -12.04 -6.53
C LEU A 376 -17.64 -11.19 -6.55
N GLY A 377 -16.52 -11.73 -6.06
CA GLY A 377 -15.22 -11.05 -6.15
C GLY A 377 -14.78 -10.86 -7.60
N ALA A 378 -14.84 -11.91 -8.42
CA ALA A 378 -14.44 -11.88 -9.82
C ALA A 378 -15.23 -10.85 -10.64
N VAL A 379 -16.54 -10.74 -10.43
CA VAL A 379 -17.38 -9.80 -11.19
C VAL A 379 -17.12 -8.34 -10.85
N THR A 380 -16.45 -8.02 -9.73
CA THR A 380 -16.03 -6.63 -9.40
C THR A 380 -14.79 -6.17 -10.17
N ALA A 381 -14.03 -7.10 -10.76
CA ALA A 381 -12.77 -6.80 -11.43
C ALA A 381 -12.87 -5.75 -12.55
N PRO A 382 -13.92 -5.71 -13.40
CA PRO A 382 -14.07 -4.68 -14.43
C PRO A 382 -14.13 -3.25 -13.86
N ALA A 383 -14.78 -3.04 -12.71
CA ALA A 383 -14.86 -1.72 -12.08
C ALA A 383 -13.47 -1.27 -11.58
N TRP A 384 -12.71 -2.16 -10.95
CA TRP A 384 -11.34 -1.87 -10.50
C TRP A 384 -10.34 -1.74 -11.65
N ALA A 385 -10.53 -2.48 -12.75
CA ALA A 385 -9.72 -2.33 -13.96
C ALA A 385 -9.95 -0.96 -14.61
N GLY A 386 -11.22 -0.55 -14.76
CA GLY A 386 -11.60 0.78 -15.21
C GLY A 386 -11.04 1.87 -14.28
N ALA A 387 -11.15 1.69 -12.96
CA ALA A 387 -10.57 2.56 -11.95
C ALA A 387 -9.05 2.72 -12.11
N ALA A 388 -8.32 1.63 -12.33
CA ALA A 388 -6.86 1.63 -12.51
C ALA A 388 -6.43 2.45 -13.73
N VAL A 389 -7.12 2.26 -14.87
CA VAL A 389 -6.83 2.99 -16.11
C VAL A 389 -7.25 4.45 -15.99
N ARG A 390 -8.43 4.73 -15.43
CA ARG A 390 -8.95 6.08 -15.21
C ARG A 390 -8.07 6.90 -14.25
N ALA A 391 -7.54 6.27 -13.21
CA ALA A 391 -6.55 6.89 -12.32
C ALA A 391 -5.22 7.15 -13.04
N GLY A 392 -4.83 6.27 -13.98
CA GLY A 392 -3.59 6.42 -14.74
C GLY A 392 -3.60 7.57 -15.75
N TYR A 393 -4.75 7.82 -16.37
CA TYR A 393 -5.00 8.90 -17.32
C TYR A 393 -5.71 10.12 -16.69
N ARG A 394 -5.61 10.29 -15.36
CA ARG A 394 -6.15 11.49 -14.72
C ARG A 394 -5.37 12.73 -15.22
N PRO A 395 -6.03 13.88 -15.42
CA PRO A 395 -5.38 15.12 -15.79
C PRO A 395 -4.47 15.62 -14.67
N ASP A 396 -3.46 16.41 -15.04
CA ASP A 396 -2.62 17.12 -14.07
C ASP A 396 -3.42 18.23 -13.39
N LEU A 397 -2.96 18.65 -12.21
CA LEU A 397 -3.64 19.68 -11.43
C LEU A 397 -3.48 21.05 -12.10
N ASP A 398 -4.61 21.72 -12.33
CA ASP A 398 -4.61 23.08 -12.86
C ASP A 398 -4.47 24.10 -11.72
N TRP A 399 -3.28 24.69 -11.62
CA TRP A 399 -2.96 25.74 -10.66
C TRP A 399 -3.28 27.16 -11.15
N SER A 400 -3.71 27.30 -12.41
CA SER A 400 -4.12 28.60 -12.99
C SER A 400 -5.58 28.95 -12.71
N GLY A 401 -6.38 27.96 -12.29
CA GLY A 401 -7.79 28.11 -11.95
C GLY A 401 -8.06 28.65 -10.54
N PRO A 402 -9.35 28.76 -10.15
CA PRO A 402 -9.74 29.26 -8.83
C PRO A 402 -9.21 28.37 -7.69
N VAL A 403 -8.73 29.03 -6.63
CA VAL A 403 -8.17 28.38 -5.44
C VAL A 403 -9.04 28.59 -4.21
N LEU A 404 -9.11 27.56 -3.36
CA LEU A 404 -9.72 27.61 -2.03
C LEU A 404 -8.63 27.89 -1.00
N ALA A 405 -8.88 28.84 -0.10
CA ALA A 405 -8.05 29.01 1.07
C ALA A 405 -8.22 27.79 2.00
N SER A 406 -7.12 27.11 2.32
CA SER A 406 -7.07 26.03 3.29
C SER A 406 -6.03 26.36 4.38
N PRO A 407 -6.08 25.68 5.55
CA PRO A 407 -5.03 25.81 6.57
C PRO A 407 -3.61 25.48 6.05
N MET A 408 -3.51 24.73 4.95
CA MET A 408 -2.25 24.35 4.31
C MET A 408 -1.83 25.32 3.18
N GLY A 409 -2.57 26.42 2.97
CA GLY A 409 -2.38 27.36 1.87
C GLY A 409 -3.50 27.31 0.82
N ALA A 410 -3.30 28.00 -0.29
CA ALA A 410 -4.25 28.01 -1.40
C ALA A 410 -4.19 26.69 -2.19
N VAL A 411 -5.35 26.03 -2.35
CA VAL A 411 -5.47 24.73 -3.03
C VAL A 411 -6.50 24.85 -4.16
N PRO A 412 -6.22 24.39 -5.39
CA PRO A 412 -7.19 24.47 -6.49
C PRO A 412 -8.50 23.75 -6.15
N VAL A 413 -9.64 24.35 -6.52
CA VAL A 413 -10.99 23.79 -6.24
C VAL A 413 -11.18 22.35 -6.78
N GLY A 414 -10.44 21.98 -7.83
CA GLY A 414 -10.52 20.67 -8.50
C GLY A 414 -9.58 19.59 -7.95
N VAL A 415 -8.81 19.86 -6.90
CA VAL A 415 -7.84 18.87 -6.38
C VAL A 415 -8.53 17.61 -5.88
N GLY A 416 -9.62 17.76 -5.11
CA GLY A 416 -10.34 16.62 -4.54
C GLY A 416 -10.91 15.68 -5.62
N SER A 417 -11.54 16.23 -6.65
CA SER A 417 -12.07 15.44 -7.77
C SER A 417 -10.98 14.76 -8.59
N THR A 418 -9.82 15.38 -8.72
CA THR A 418 -8.66 14.79 -9.42
C THR A 418 -7.99 13.68 -8.61
N LEU A 419 -7.88 13.83 -7.30
CA LEU A 419 -7.29 12.83 -6.40
C LEU A 419 -8.15 11.55 -6.31
N VAL A 420 -9.48 11.71 -6.31
CA VAL A 420 -10.43 10.61 -6.18
C VAL A 420 -10.78 9.97 -7.54
N ARG A 421 -10.35 10.56 -8.67
CA ARG A 421 -10.59 10.05 -10.01
C ARG A 421 -9.96 8.68 -10.23
N GLY A 422 -10.80 7.66 -10.39
CA GLY A 422 -10.43 6.26 -10.53
C GLY A 422 -10.87 5.47 -9.29
N PRO A 423 -10.28 5.70 -8.10
CA PRO A 423 -10.69 5.03 -6.86
C PRO A 423 -12.19 5.13 -6.54
N ASP A 424 -12.86 6.23 -6.90
CA ASP A 424 -14.31 6.36 -6.83
C ASP A 424 -15.06 5.22 -7.52
N VAL A 425 -14.67 4.87 -8.75
CA VAL A 425 -15.29 3.80 -9.52
C VAL A 425 -15.04 2.45 -8.87
N GLY A 426 -13.81 2.21 -8.39
CA GLY A 426 -13.45 1.00 -7.67
C GLY A 426 -14.30 0.82 -6.42
N LEU A 427 -14.44 1.88 -5.61
CA LEU A 427 -15.26 1.91 -4.40
C LEU A 427 -16.72 1.58 -4.73
N LEU A 428 -17.32 2.23 -5.73
CA LEU A 428 -18.69 1.93 -6.17
C LEU A 428 -18.82 0.49 -6.69
N GLY A 429 -17.79 -0.05 -7.34
CA GLY A 429 -17.73 -1.44 -7.78
C GLY A 429 -17.68 -2.47 -6.65
N THR A 430 -17.21 -2.08 -5.46
CA THR A 430 -17.19 -2.96 -4.26
C THR A 430 -18.51 -3.05 -3.52
N VAL A 431 -19.50 -2.21 -3.85
CA VAL A 431 -20.79 -2.17 -3.14
C VAL A 431 -21.47 -3.55 -3.07
N PRO A 432 -21.54 -4.37 -4.14
CA PRO A 432 -22.12 -5.72 -4.04
C PRO A 432 -21.40 -6.63 -3.04
N VAL A 433 -20.08 -6.52 -2.94
CA VAL A 433 -19.27 -7.31 -1.98
C VAL A 433 -19.50 -6.81 -0.56
N ALA A 434 -19.59 -5.49 -0.36
CA ALA A 434 -19.94 -4.91 0.94
C ALA A 434 -21.34 -5.34 1.41
N LEU A 435 -22.32 -5.42 0.49
CA LEU A 435 -23.65 -5.95 0.80
C LEU A 435 -23.61 -7.43 1.17
N ALA A 436 -22.88 -8.27 0.43
CA ALA A 436 -22.70 -9.67 0.80
C ALA A 436 -22.01 -9.84 2.16
N LEU A 437 -21.03 -9.00 2.45
CA LEU A 437 -20.38 -8.95 3.76
C LEU A 437 -21.36 -8.58 4.86
N LEU A 438 -22.25 -7.61 4.66
CA LEU A 438 -23.26 -7.24 5.65
C LEU A 438 -24.28 -8.38 5.86
N LEU A 439 -24.70 -9.05 4.78
CA LEU A 439 -25.64 -10.17 4.81
C LEU A 439 -25.05 -11.48 5.34
N GLY A 440 -23.72 -11.60 5.36
CA GLY A 440 -23.02 -12.85 5.69
C GLY A 440 -23.14 -13.94 4.62
N THR A 441 -23.77 -13.65 3.48
CA THR A 441 -23.98 -14.60 2.38
C THR A 441 -23.83 -13.90 1.02
N ALA A 442 -23.48 -14.65 -0.01
CA ALA A 442 -23.36 -14.17 -1.38
C ALA A 442 -24.46 -14.77 -2.26
N PRO A 443 -25.67 -14.19 -2.33
CA PRO A 443 -26.74 -14.73 -3.15
C PRO A 443 -26.47 -14.50 -4.64
N TRP A 444 -26.89 -15.44 -5.50
CA TRP A 444 -26.60 -15.39 -6.94
C TRP A 444 -27.20 -14.17 -7.67
N TRP A 445 -28.33 -13.65 -7.21
CA TRP A 445 -28.89 -12.41 -7.78
C TRP A 445 -27.96 -11.21 -7.57
N LEU A 446 -27.22 -11.17 -6.46
CA LEU A 446 -26.26 -10.12 -6.15
C LEU A 446 -25.01 -10.23 -7.02
N VAL A 447 -24.60 -11.46 -7.37
CA VAL A 447 -23.55 -11.72 -8.36
C VAL A 447 -23.97 -11.19 -9.75
N GLY A 448 -25.19 -11.52 -10.19
CA GLY A 448 -25.72 -11.05 -11.48
C GLY A 448 -25.83 -9.52 -11.55
N ALA A 449 -26.40 -8.90 -10.51
CA ALA A 449 -26.48 -7.44 -10.40
C ALA A 449 -25.09 -6.79 -10.33
N GLY A 450 -24.18 -7.39 -9.57
CA GLY A 450 -22.80 -6.92 -9.41
C GLY A 450 -22.00 -6.98 -10.71
N LEU A 451 -22.22 -7.98 -11.56
CA LEU A 451 -21.62 -8.07 -12.89
C LEU A 451 -22.07 -6.93 -13.79
N LEU A 452 -23.38 -6.72 -13.93
CA LEU A 452 -23.93 -5.64 -14.76
C LEU A 452 -23.44 -4.27 -14.28
N TRP A 453 -23.48 -4.04 -12.96
CA TRP A 453 -22.99 -2.83 -12.32
C TRP A 453 -21.50 -2.58 -12.58
N SER A 454 -20.67 -3.60 -12.40
CA SER A 454 -19.23 -3.48 -12.56
C SER A 454 -18.80 -3.30 -14.01
N LEU A 455 -19.49 -3.94 -14.95
CA LEU A 455 -19.28 -3.73 -16.39
C LEU A 455 -19.65 -2.30 -16.79
N ALA A 456 -20.79 -1.78 -16.32
CA ALA A 456 -21.20 -0.41 -16.58
C ALA A 456 -20.19 0.61 -16.03
N LEU A 457 -19.77 0.43 -14.77
CA LEU A 457 -18.74 1.27 -14.13
C LEU A 457 -17.38 1.19 -14.84
N GLY A 458 -16.93 -0.02 -15.18
CA GLY A 458 -15.68 -0.24 -15.89
C GLY A 458 -15.68 0.42 -17.27
N ALA A 459 -16.79 0.30 -18.01
CA ALA A 459 -16.95 0.91 -19.32
C ALA A 459 -17.01 2.44 -19.25
N LEU A 460 -17.75 3.00 -18.27
CA LEU A 460 -17.77 4.43 -18.01
C LEU A 460 -16.38 4.97 -17.67
N ALA A 461 -15.63 4.23 -16.85
CA ALA A 461 -14.29 4.64 -16.42
C ALA A 461 -13.28 4.61 -17.57
N ALA A 462 -13.30 3.56 -18.39
CA ALA A 462 -12.47 3.48 -19.59
C ALA A 462 -12.87 4.52 -20.64
N GLY A 463 -14.17 4.78 -20.85
CA GLY A 463 -14.64 5.79 -21.79
C GLY A 463 -14.34 7.24 -21.36
N THR A 464 -14.24 7.51 -20.07
CA THR A 464 -13.88 8.83 -19.52
C THR A 464 -12.38 9.01 -19.28
N ALA A 465 -11.58 7.95 -19.46
CA ALA A 465 -10.13 8.04 -19.49
C ALA A 465 -9.70 8.52 -20.89
N ARG A 466 -9.08 9.71 -20.95
CA ARG A 466 -8.58 10.26 -22.21
C ARG A 466 -7.06 10.33 -22.15
N PRO A 467 -6.33 9.77 -23.14
CA PRO A 467 -4.92 10.08 -23.27
C PRO A 467 -4.77 11.58 -23.58
N PRO A 468 -3.75 12.25 -23.05
CA PRO A 468 -3.44 13.63 -23.42
C PRO A 468 -3.05 13.68 -24.91
N ASP A 469 -3.50 14.73 -25.61
CA ASP A 469 -3.28 14.92 -27.04
C ASP A 469 -1.79 15.15 -27.40
#